data_AF-A0A1F6EG67-F1
#
_entry.id   AF-A0A1F6EG67-F1
#
_cell.length_a   1.000
_cell.length_b   1.000
_cell.length_c   1.000
_cell.angle_alpha   90.00
_cell.angle_beta   90.00
_cell.angle_gamma   90.00
#
_symmetry.space_group_name_H-M   'P 1'
#
loop_
_entity.id
_entity.type
_entity.pdbx_description
1 polymer ?
#
loop_
_entity_poly.entity_id
_entity_poly.type
_entity_poly.pdbx_seq_one_letter_code
_entity_poly.pdbx_strand_id
1 'polypeptide(L)'
;MNWASRRRFVITAIGAALIIFVLALILVPTLYQAPSCTDRTQNQGEQGVDCGGPCSLLCTALQQAPVVRFTKALFPAPNRVDVIAYVDNPNTGAAARRAPYTLTLYAADRTILKQATGTLDLPPFRSVPVYVPAFFTGNVAGAQAFLTIDPSKVTWFTFKGTLTLPKVASPAVGGTEGAPRVTATLSNPTFVPMTDIIAVGVVYDASDNVIAASQTLLKTIPPQGSVTATFTWGQPFGLPPARIEVMPLLVLPS
;
A
#
# COMPACT_ATOMS: atom_id res chain seq x y z
N MET A 1 2.29 68.81 -16.40
CA MET A 1 2.55 67.71 -17.36
C MET A 1 1.82 68.01 -18.65
N ASN A 2 2.55 68.17 -19.75
CA ASN A 2 1.99 68.57 -21.04
C ASN A 2 1.23 67.38 -21.66
N TRP A 3 0.05 67.60 -22.23
CA TRP A 3 -0.81 66.54 -22.78
C TRP A 3 -0.09 65.63 -23.81
N ALA A 4 0.81 66.22 -24.59
CA ALA A 4 1.66 65.51 -25.55
C ALA A 4 2.70 64.57 -24.90
N SER A 5 3.25 64.91 -23.73
CA SER A 5 4.24 64.06 -23.05
C SER A 5 3.59 62.82 -22.42
N ARG A 6 2.36 62.96 -21.93
CA ARG A 6 1.58 61.83 -21.37
C ARG A 6 1.20 60.81 -22.45
N ARG A 7 0.78 61.26 -23.64
CA ARG A 7 0.47 60.36 -24.78
C ARG A 7 1.71 59.65 -25.34
N ARG A 8 2.84 60.37 -25.46
CA ARG A 8 4.11 59.75 -25.90
C ARG A 8 4.57 58.66 -24.94
N PHE A 9 4.51 58.91 -23.63
CA PHE A 9 4.87 57.92 -22.61
C PHE A 9 4.00 56.65 -22.68
N VAL A 10 2.68 56.82 -22.86
CA VAL A 10 1.74 55.70 -22.99
C VAL A 10 2.05 54.84 -24.23
N ILE A 11 2.30 55.47 -25.38
CA ILE A 11 2.62 54.74 -26.62
C ILE A 11 3.95 54.00 -26.49
N THR A 12 4.99 54.63 -25.92
CA THR A 12 6.28 53.96 -25.70
C THR A 12 6.18 52.80 -24.69
N ALA A 13 5.35 52.94 -23.65
CA ALA A 13 5.14 51.88 -22.68
C ALA A 13 4.41 50.67 -23.28
N ILE A 14 3.40 50.89 -24.13
CA ILE A 14 2.69 49.82 -24.83
C ILE A 14 3.63 49.09 -25.80
N GLY A 15 4.45 49.82 -26.56
CA GLY A 15 5.44 49.23 -27.45
C GLY A 15 6.48 48.40 -26.71
N ALA A 16 7.02 48.90 -25.60
CA ALA A 16 7.95 48.16 -24.75
C ALA A 16 7.31 46.90 -24.14
N ALA A 17 6.06 46.98 -23.68
CA ALA A 17 5.32 45.84 -23.15
C ALA A 17 5.10 44.76 -24.22
N LEU A 18 4.77 45.14 -25.46
CA LEU A 18 4.64 44.21 -26.59
C LEU A 18 5.97 43.51 -26.90
N ILE A 19 7.09 44.25 -26.89
CA ILE A 19 8.43 43.67 -27.12
C ILE A 19 8.79 42.69 -26.01
N ILE A 20 8.56 43.05 -24.74
CA ILE A 20 8.78 42.16 -23.59
C ILE A 20 7.90 40.91 -23.69
N PHE A 21 6.65 41.06 -24.12
CA PHE A 21 5.72 39.94 -24.30
C PHE A 21 6.20 38.98 -25.39
N VAL A 22 6.64 39.50 -26.54
CA VAL A 22 7.20 38.68 -27.64
C VAL A 22 8.51 38.01 -27.20
N LEU A 23 9.39 38.74 -26.50
CA LEU A 23 10.62 38.18 -25.93
C LEU A 23 10.31 37.08 -24.92
N ALA A 24 9.32 37.24 -24.06
CA ALA A 24 8.88 36.21 -23.11
C ALA A 24 8.32 34.97 -23.84
N LEU A 25 7.52 35.15 -24.90
CA LEU A 25 7.00 34.04 -25.71
C LEU A 25 8.11 33.20 -26.37
N ILE A 26 9.25 33.79 -26.68
CA ILE A 26 10.40 33.11 -27.32
C ILE A 26 11.37 32.55 -26.27
N LEU A 27 11.75 33.37 -25.27
CA LEU A 27 12.78 33.03 -24.28
C LEU A 27 12.29 32.01 -23.26
N VAL A 28 11.02 32.06 -22.84
CA VAL A 28 10.48 31.11 -21.85
C VAL A 28 10.58 29.67 -22.34
N PRO A 29 10.02 29.26 -23.51
CA PRO A 29 10.11 27.86 -23.95
C PRO A 29 11.52 27.43 -24.37
N THR A 30 12.43 28.35 -24.70
CA THR A 30 13.81 28.01 -25.12
C THR A 30 14.78 27.89 -23.95
N LEU A 31 14.59 28.66 -22.88
CA LEU A 31 15.45 28.64 -21.70
C LEU A 31 14.87 27.80 -20.55
N TYR A 32 13.55 27.63 -20.50
CA TYR A 32 12.89 26.81 -19.48
C TYR A 32 12.50 25.45 -20.05
N GLN A 33 13.29 24.42 -19.73
CA GLN A 33 12.91 23.03 -19.97
C GLN A 33 12.30 22.46 -18.69
N ALA A 34 11.10 21.89 -18.77
CA ALA A 34 10.53 21.17 -17.64
C ALA A 34 11.46 20.02 -17.21
N PRO A 35 11.56 19.69 -15.92
CA PRO A 35 12.35 18.54 -15.47
C PRO A 35 11.89 17.27 -16.17
N SER A 36 12.85 16.57 -16.80
CA SER A 36 12.64 15.39 -17.61
C SER A 36 13.16 14.16 -16.86
N CYS A 37 12.31 13.57 -16.04
CA CYS A 37 12.62 12.39 -15.21
C CYS A 37 12.74 11.06 -15.99
N THR A 38 13.09 11.12 -17.26
CA THR A 38 13.22 9.95 -18.15
C THR A 38 14.28 10.16 -19.24
N ASP A 39 15.08 11.22 -19.17
CA ASP A 39 16.04 11.59 -20.21
C ASP A 39 17.46 11.04 -19.98
N ARG A 40 17.62 10.23 -18.92
CA ARG A 40 18.87 9.60 -18.49
C ARG A 40 19.97 10.60 -18.13
N THR A 41 19.60 11.83 -17.79
CA THR A 41 20.53 12.90 -17.43
C THR A 41 20.14 13.49 -16.09
N GLN A 42 21.08 13.52 -15.13
CA GLN A 42 20.83 14.17 -13.85
C GLN A 42 20.81 15.70 -14.04
N ASN A 43 19.62 16.29 -14.10
CA ASN A 43 19.43 17.74 -14.25
C ASN A 43 18.33 18.26 -13.31
N GLN A 44 18.05 19.57 -13.37
CA GLN A 44 16.86 20.19 -12.76
C GLN A 44 16.58 19.87 -11.27
N GLY A 45 17.62 19.59 -10.49
CA GLY A 45 17.53 19.30 -9.05
C GLY A 45 17.25 17.85 -8.69
N GLU A 46 17.44 16.92 -9.63
CA GLU A 46 17.42 15.47 -9.39
C GLU A 46 18.53 15.02 -8.43
N GLN A 47 18.24 14.03 -7.59
CA GLN A 47 19.19 13.46 -6.63
C GLN A 47 20.03 12.32 -7.22
N GLY A 48 19.57 11.76 -8.34
CA GLY A 48 20.30 10.82 -9.19
C GLY A 48 19.67 10.84 -10.58
N VAL A 49 20.23 10.11 -11.54
CA VAL A 49 19.73 10.09 -12.92
C VAL A 49 18.26 9.66 -12.96
N ASP A 50 17.38 10.56 -13.42
CA ASP A 50 15.92 10.34 -13.54
C ASP A 50 15.23 10.02 -12.19
N CYS A 51 15.79 10.45 -11.05
CA CYS A 51 15.24 10.10 -9.73
C CYS A 51 15.47 11.16 -8.64
N GLY A 52 14.55 11.18 -7.67
CA GLY A 52 14.57 12.10 -6.54
C GLY A 52 14.33 13.57 -6.92
N GLY A 53 14.28 14.45 -5.91
CA GLY A 53 14.04 15.88 -6.12
C GLY A 53 12.67 16.17 -6.79
N PRO A 54 12.63 16.73 -8.01
CA PRO A 54 11.38 16.94 -8.75
C PRO A 54 10.73 15.64 -9.24
N CYS A 55 11.47 14.53 -9.33
CA CYS A 55 10.99 13.27 -9.85
C CYS A 55 10.19 12.46 -8.83
N SER A 56 9.15 11.76 -9.31
CA SER A 56 8.31 10.92 -8.48
C SER A 56 9.04 9.66 -8.01
N LEU A 57 9.91 9.10 -8.84
CA LEU A 57 10.69 7.90 -8.52
C LEU A 57 11.77 8.20 -7.48
N LEU A 58 11.92 7.29 -6.52
CA LEU A 58 12.96 7.38 -5.51
C LEU A 58 14.26 6.80 -6.06
N CYS A 59 15.40 7.45 -5.81
CA CYS A 59 16.70 6.88 -6.16
C CYS A 59 17.03 5.66 -5.31
N THR A 60 17.70 4.65 -5.88
CA THR A 60 18.07 3.40 -5.19
C THR A 60 18.81 3.63 -3.87
N ALA A 61 19.69 4.64 -3.81
CA ALA A 61 20.45 4.97 -2.61
C ALA A 61 19.59 5.46 -1.42
N LEU A 62 18.35 5.91 -1.69
CA LEU A 62 17.41 6.40 -0.67
C LEU A 62 16.33 5.37 -0.34
N GLN A 63 16.32 4.23 -1.01
CA GLN A 63 15.32 3.18 -0.82
C GLN A 63 15.75 2.24 0.30
N GLN A 64 14.86 2.03 1.26
CA GLN A 64 14.97 0.92 2.21
C GLN A 64 14.13 -0.26 1.71
N ALA A 65 14.72 -1.46 1.73
CA ALA A 65 14.03 -2.66 1.28
C ALA A 65 12.80 -2.98 2.15
N PRO A 66 11.70 -3.52 1.58
CA PRO A 66 10.59 -4.02 2.38
C PRO A 66 11.06 -5.13 3.33
N VAL A 67 10.51 -5.15 4.54
CA VAL A 67 10.87 -6.14 5.56
C VAL A 67 9.71 -7.11 5.77
N VAL A 68 9.92 -8.40 5.53
CA VAL A 68 8.93 -9.42 5.86
C VAL A 68 9.01 -9.68 7.37
N ARG A 69 8.06 -9.13 8.13
CA ARG A 69 8.05 -9.23 9.60
C ARG A 69 7.87 -10.67 10.07
N PHE A 70 6.93 -11.38 9.45
CA PHE A 70 6.75 -12.81 9.65
C PHE A 70 6.00 -13.43 8.47
N THR A 71 6.09 -14.75 8.34
CA THR A 71 5.18 -15.57 7.54
C THR A 71 4.76 -16.76 8.38
N LYS A 72 3.48 -17.10 8.34
CA LYS A 72 2.92 -18.22 9.09
C LYS A 72 1.95 -19.03 8.22
N ALA A 73 2.15 -20.35 8.24
CA ALA A 73 1.18 -21.31 7.74
C ALA A 73 0.11 -21.55 8.81
N LEU A 74 -1.15 -21.51 8.42
CA LEU A 74 -2.31 -21.75 9.26
C LEU A 74 -3.06 -22.97 8.73
N PHE A 75 -3.65 -23.74 9.64
CA PHE A 75 -4.33 -24.99 9.33
C PHE A 75 -5.79 -24.94 9.78
N PRO A 76 -6.64 -24.12 9.12
CA PRO A 76 -8.02 -23.90 9.55
C PRO A 76 -8.95 -25.07 9.24
N ALA A 77 -8.51 -26.07 8.47
CA ALA A 77 -9.24 -27.29 8.18
C ALA A 77 -8.26 -28.43 7.86
N PRO A 78 -8.68 -29.71 8.00
CA PRO A 78 -7.86 -30.85 7.58
C PRO A 78 -7.39 -30.69 6.14
N ASN A 79 -6.10 -30.93 5.92
CA ASN A 79 -5.47 -30.87 4.60
C ASN A 79 -5.60 -29.52 3.89
N ARG A 80 -5.88 -28.41 4.57
CA ARG A 80 -5.91 -27.06 4.00
C ARG A 80 -4.89 -26.18 4.70
N VAL A 81 -4.06 -25.50 3.92
CA VAL A 81 -3.13 -24.47 4.40
C VAL A 81 -3.59 -23.12 3.92
N ASP A 82 -3.77 -22.21 4.86
CA ASP A 82 -3.84 -20.77 4.59
C ASP A 82 -2.49 -20.16 4.98
N VAL A 83 -2.12 -19.05 4.35
CA VAL A 83 -0.88 -18.36 4.68
C VAL A 83 -1.17 -16.92 5.03
N ILE A 84 -0.55 -16.44 6.11
CA ILE A 84 -0.55 -15.03 6.51
C ILE A 84 0.89 -14.56 6.65
N ALA A 85 1.19 -13.39 6.10
CA ALA A 85 2.46 -12.71 6.28
C ALA A 85 2.24 -11.23 6.51
N TYR A 86 3.15 -10.58 7.21
CA TYR A 86 3.16 -9.11 7.36
C TYR A 86 4.42 -8.57 6.68
N VAL A 87 4.23 -7.57 5.83
CA VAL A 87 5.31 -6.88 5.14
C VAL A 87 5.32 -5.42 5.56
N ASP A 88 6.45 -4.96 6.06
CA ASP A 88 6.66 -3.61 6.50
C ASP A 88 7.33 -2.80 5.40
N ASN A 89 6.79 -1.61 5.16
CA ASN A 89 7.50 -0.55 4.45
C ASN A 89 8.21 0.35 5.48
N PRO A 90 9.55 0.29 5.57
CA PRO A 90 10.30 1.14 6.50
C PRO A 90 10.43 2.60 6.01
N ASN A 91 10.14 2.89 4.73
CA ASN A 91 10.25 4.23 4.17
C ASN A 91 9.09 5.11 4.61
N THR A 92 9.40 6.26 5.21
CA THR A 92 8.38 7.18 5.79
C THR A 92 7.67 8.07 4.76
N GLY A 93 8.34 8.37 3.64
CA GLY A 93 7.81 9.23 2.57
C GLY A 93 7.68 8.54 1.21
N ALA A 94 7.93 7.23 1.14
CA ALA A 94 7.91 6.49 -0.11
C ALA A 94 6.93 5.32 -0.06
N ALA A 95 6.28 5.08 -1.18
CA ALA A 95 5.38 3.95 -1.39
C ALA A 95 5.84 3.12 -2.59
N ALA A 96 5.44 1.86 -2.64
CA ALA A 96 5.63 1.02 -3.82
C ALA A 96 4.30 0.39 -4.23
N ARG A 97 3.99 0.48 -5.52
CA ARG A 97 2.78 -0.12 -6.10
C ARG A 97 3.12 -1.47 -6.68
N ARG A 98 2.22 -2.44 -6.48
CA ARG A 98 2.32 -3.80 -7.04
C ARG A 98 3.69 -4.44 -6.81
N ALA A 99 4.27 -4.26 -5.63
CA ALA A 99 5.54 -4.86 -5.25
C ALA A 99 5.42 -6.40 -5.35
N PRO A 100 6.21 -7.06 -6.20
CA PRO A 100 6.08 -8.50 -6.40
C PRO A 100 6.63 -9.26 -5.20
N TYR A 101 5.92 -10.30 -4.80
CA TYR A 101 6.37 -11.25 -3.78
C TYR A 101 6.25 -12.68 -4.29
N THR A 102 7.05 -13.56 -3.72
CA THR A 102 6.97 -15.01 -3.91
C THR A 102 6.61 -15.64 -2.58
N LEU A 103 5.57 -16.47 -2.58
CA LEU A 103 5.17 -17.28 -1.45
C LEU A 103 5.53 -18.74 -1.72
N THR A 104 6.29 -19.34 -0.80
CA THR A 104 6.72 -20.74 -0.91
C THR A 104 6.28 -21.50 0.35
N LEU A 105 5.63 -22.64 0.15
CA LEU A 105 5.27 -23.58 1.20
C LEU A 105 6.19 -24.78 1.12
N TYR A 106 6.84 -25.09 2.24
CA TYR A 106 7.70 -26.24 2.42
C TYR A 106 7.02 -27.28 3.30
N ALA A 107 7.29 -28.56 3.03
CA ALA A 107 6.99 -29.64 3.96
C ALA A 107 8.00 -29.65 5.11
N ALA A 108 7.75 -30.51 6.11
CA ALA A 108 8.64 -30.67 7.27
C ALA A 108 10.07 -31.10 6.88
N ASP A 109 10.23 -31.80 5.76
CA ASP A 109 11.52 -32.24 5.22
C ASP A 109 12.21 -31.20 4.30
N ARG A 110 11.66 -29.98 4.23
CA ARG A 110 12.12 -28.86 3.38
C ARG A 110 11.92 -29.06 1.88
N THR A 111 11.14 -30.04 1.45
CA THR A 111 10.70 -30.11 0.05
C THR A 111 9.67 -29.01 -0.23
N ILE A 112 9.69 -28.44 -1.44
CA ILE A 112 8.71 -27.42 -1.85
C ILE A 112 7.39 -28.12 -2.19
N LEU A 113 6.33 -27.82 -1.43
CA LEU A 113 4.98 -28.29 -1.70
C LEU A 113 4.28 -27.43 -2.74
N LYS A 114 4.46 -26.11 -2.63
CA LYS A 114 3.88 -25.14 -3.57
C LYS A 114 4.65 -23.84 -3.56
N GLN A 115 4.73 -23.20 -4.72
CA GLN A 115 5.22 -21.84 -4.87
C GLN A 115 4.23 -21.04 -5.73
N ALA A 116 4.00 -19.78 -5.36
CA ALA A 116 3.21 -18.85 -6.17
C ALA A 116 3.76 -17.44 -6.04
N THR A 117 3.46 -16.60 -7.02
CA THR A 117 3.81 -15.18 -7.00
C THR A 117 2.54 -14.34 -6.83
N GLY A 118 2.72 -13.14 -6.29
CA GLY A 118 1.65 -12.15 -6.15
C GLY A 118 2.22 -10.74 -6.11
N THR A 119 1.35 -9.76 -5.94
CA THR A 119 1.74 -8.35 -5.79
C THR A 119 1.05 -7.75 -4.58
N LEU A 120 1.72 -6.81 -3.91
CA LEU A 120 1.12 -6.05 -2.82
C LEU A 120 1.49 -4.56 -2.93
N ASP A 121 0.61 -3.68 -2.46
CA ASP A 121 0.89 -2.26 -2.36
C ASP A 121 1.51 -1.95 -1.00
N LEU A 122 2.61 -1.21 -0.99
CA LEU A 122 3.37 -0.83 0.20
C LEU A 122 3.19 0.68 0.48
N PRO A 123 2.23 1.07 1.33
CA PRO A 123 2.08 2.45 1.78
C PRO A 123 3.23 2.91 2.69
N PRO A 124 3.52 4.21 2.79
CA PRO A 124 4.63 4.71 3.61
C PRO A 124 4.45 4.38 5.09
N PHE A 125 5.52 3.89 5.73
CA PHE A 125 5.61 3.60 7.17
C PHE A 125 4.46 2.73 7.72
N ARG A 126 4.09 1.69 6.96
CA ARG A 126 2.96 0.81 7.30
C ARG A 126 3.34 -0.66 7.15
N SER A 127 2.69 -1.47 7.97
CA SER A 127 2.64 -2.93 7.84
C SER A 127 1.43 -3.31 7.00
N VAL A 128 1.62 -4.21 6.03
CA VAL A 128 0.56 -4.71 5.15
C VAL A 128 0.43 -6.21 5.33
N PRO A 129 -0.78 -6.72 5.64
CA PRO A 129 -1.00 -8.15 5.71
C PRO A 129 -1.15 -8.74 4.31
N VAL A 130 -0.52 -9.89 4.08
CA VAL A 130 -0.72 -10.74 2.91
C VAL A 130 -1.37 -12.02 3.39
N TYR A 131 -2.67 -12.14 3.17
CA TYR A 131 -3.42 -13.35 3.48
C TYR A 131 -3.81 -14.08 2.20
N VAL A 132 -3.43 -15.36 2.11
CA VAL A 132 -3.74 -16.22 0.97
C VAL A 132 -4.53 -17.43 1.49
N PRO A 133 -5.87 -17.42 1.34
CA PRO A 133 -6.70 -18.55 1.75
C PRO A 133 -6.51 -19.74 0.81
N ALA A 134 -6.65 -20.95 1.34
CA ALA A 134 -6.54 -22.21 0.61
C ALA A 134 -5.31 -22.26 -0.29
N PHE A 135 -4.18 -21.78 0.22
CA PHE A 135 -2.92 -21.73 -0.52
C PHE A 135 -2.52 -23.13 -1.00
N PHE A 136 -2.68 -24.16 -0.17
CA PHE A 136 -2.40 -25.54 -0.54
C PHE A 136 -3.43 -26.50 0.05
N THR A 137 -3.69 -27.60 -0.67
CA THR A 137 -4.50 -28.71 -0.18
C THR A 137 -3.77 -30.04 -0.33
N GLY A 138 -3.61 -30.79 0.76
CA GLY A 138 -2.88 -32.06 0.78
C GLY A 138 -2.36 -32.44 2.18
N ASN A 139 -1.39 -33.34 2.26
CA ASN A 139 -0.69 -33.63 3.52
C ASN A 139 0.17 -32.43 3.93
N VAL A 140 -0.08 -31.90 5.12
CA VAL A 140 0.42 -30.59 5.57
C VAL A 140 1.07 -30.65 6.95
N ALA A 141 1.32 -31.85 7.47
CA ALA A 141 1.94 -32.04 8.77
C ALA A 141 3.30 -31.32 8.84
N GLY A 142 3.41 -30.33 9.72
CA GLY A 142 4.64 -29.54 9.92
C GLY A 142 5.01 -28.61 8.77
N ALA A 143 4.08 -28.28 7.87
CA ALA A 143 4.38 -27.39 6.75
C ALA A 143 4.70 -25.95 7.21
N GLN A 144 5.65 -25.31 6.55
CA GLN A 144 6.09 -23.94 6.86
C GLN A 144 6.04 -23.08 5.60
N ALA A 145 5.54 -21.85 5.75
CA ALA A 145 5.42 -20.91 4.64
C ALA A 145 6.43 -19.76 4.80
N PHE A 146 6.98 -19.30 3.68
CA PHE A 146 7.88 -18.15 3.61
C PHE A 146 7.45 -17.23 2.49
N LEU A 147 7.31 -15.94 2.80
CA LEU A 147 7.16 -14.89 1.83
C LEU A 147 8.52 -14.22 1.61
N THR A 148 8.90 -14.07 0.36
CA THR A 148 10.13 -13.37 -0.05
C THR A 148 9.80 -12.27 -1.03
N ILE A 149 10.47 -11.13 -0.88
CA ILE A 149 10.40 -10.00 -1.82
C ILE A 149 11.81 -9.76 -2.34
N ASP A 150 11.94 -9.64 -3.65
CA ASP A 150 13.19 -9.25 -4.30
C ASP A 150 13.24 -7.71 -4.35
N PRO A 151 14.10 -7.05 -3.54
CA PRO A 151 14.11 -5.59 -3.45
C PRO A 151 14.43 -4.91 -4.79
N SER A 152 15.15 -5.59 -5.68
CA SER A 152 15.50 -5.05 -7.01
C SER A 152 14.29 -4.91 -7.94
N LYS A 153 13.19 -5.61 -7.64
CA LYS A 153 11.94 -5.58 -8.41
C LYS A 153 10.90 -4.64 -7.82
N VAL A 154 11.23 -3.93 -6.73
CA VAL A 154 10.32 -3.00 -6.07
C VAL A 154 10.61 -1.58 -6.54
N THR A 155 9.65 -0.98 -7.24
CA THR A 155 9.76 0.42 -7.69
C THR A 155 9.15 1.36 -6.67
N TRP A 156 10.00 2.16 -6.02
CA TRP A 156 9.59 3.14 -5.03
C TRP A 156 9.31 4.50 -5.65
N PHE A 157 8.28 5.17 -5.16
CA PHE A 157 7.96 6.55 -5.51
C PHE A 157 7.64 7.38 -4.27
N THR A 158 7.94 8.68 -4.34
CA THR A 158 7.60 9.65 -3.31
C THR A 158 6.09 9.77 -3.20
N PHE A 159 5.56 9.54 -2.00
CA PHE A 159 4.14 9.62 -1.74
C PHE A 159 3.79 10.96 -1.08
N LYS A 160 3.07 11.83 -1.82
CA LYS A 160 2.62 13.15 -1.33
C LYS A 160 1.13 13.20 -0.96
N GLY A 161 0.42 12.07 -1.09
CA GLY A 161 -1.01 11.99 -0.82
C GLY A 161 -1.34 11.79 0.67
N THR A 162 -2.63 11.77 0.99
CA THR A 162 -3.12 11.28 2.28
C THR A 162 -3.76 9.91 2.09
N LEU A 163 -3.31 8.93 2.86
CA LEU A 163 -3.92 7.60 2.87
C LEU A 163 -5.20 7.64 3.69
N THR A 164 -6.34 7.40 3.03
CA THR A 164 -7.63 7.37 3.71
C THR A 164 -8.13 5.94 3.78
N LEU A 165 -8.05 5.37 4.98
CA LEU A 165 -8.53 4.02 5.28
C LEU A 165 -9.81 4.07 6.11
N PRO A 166 -10.65 3.03 6.04
CA PRO A 166 -11.69 2.83 7.03
C PRO A 166 -11.08 2.75 8.43
N LYS A 167 -11.69 3.44 9.39
CA LYS A 167 -11.31 3.26 10.80
C LYS A 167 -11.93 1.97 11.31
N VAL A 168 -11.15 1.17 12.02
CA VAL A 168 -11.56 -0.10 12.61
C VAL A 168 -11.86 0.11 14.09
N ALA A 169 -13.01 -0.40 14.55
CA ALA A 169 -13.42 -0.33 15.95
C ALA A 169 -14.07 -1.64 16.41
N SER A 170 -14.02 -1.86 17.73
CA SER A 170 -14.77 -2.91 18.43
C SER A 170 -14.60 -4.33 17.88
N PRO A 171 -13.36 -4.83 17.64
CA PRO A 171 -13.18 -6.22 17.28
C PRO A 171 -13.60 -7.12 18.46
N ALA A 172 -14.49 -8.07 18.21
CA ALA A 172 -15.00 -8.98 19.22
C ALA A 172 -15.10 -10.41 18.68
N VAL A 173 -14.77 -11.40 19.53
CA VAL A 173 -15.04 -12.81 19.26
C VAL A 173 -16.48 -13.13 19.61
N GLY A 174 -17.15 -13.92 18.79
CA GLY A 174 -18.42 -14.54 19.08
C GLY A 174 -18.57 -15.86 18.34
N GLY A 175 -19.81 -16.33 18.17
CA GLY A 175 -20.09 -17.63 17.57
C GLY A 175 -20.07 -18.74 18.61
N THR A 176 -20.01 -19.99 18.16
CA THR A 176 -19.89 -21.16 19.02
C THR A 176 -18.43 -21.60 19.09
N GLU A 177 -18.08 -22.42 20.08
CA GLU A 177 -16.73 -22.95 20.23
C GLU A 177 -16.26 -23.70 18.96
N GLY A 178 -17.14 -24.49 18.33
CA GLY A 178 -16.82 -25.23 17.10
C GLY A 178 -16.84 -24.42 15.81
N ALA A 179 -17.43 -23.21 15.83
CA ALA A 179 -17.53 -22.32 14.66
C ALA A 179 -17.41 -20.86 15.11
N PRO A 180 -16.19 -20.44 15.51
CA PRO A 180 -15.98 -19.10 16.00
C PRO A 180 -16.10 -18.08 14.87
N ARG A 181 -16.51 -16.87 15.24
CA ARG A 181 -16.51 -15.71 14.36
C ARG A 181 -15.90 -14.51 15.05
N VAL A 182 -15.36 -13.60 14.26
CA VAL A 182 -14.92 -12.28 14.70
C VAL A 182 -15.73 -11.25 13.95
N THR A 183 -16.18 -10.22 14.66
CA THR A 183 -16.84 -9.06 14.05
C THR A 183 -16.07 -7.80 14.39
N ALA A 184 -15.99 -6.86 13.46
CA ALA A 184 -15.43 -5.54 13.68
C ALA A 184 -16.22 -4.49 12.90
N THR A 185 -16.32 -3.28 13.44
CA THR A 185 -16.97 -2.16 12.76
C THR A 185 -15.94 -1.37 11.96
N LEU A 186 -16.15 -1.24 10.65
CA LEU A 186 -15.35 -0.38 9.78
C LEU A 186 -16.17 0.86 9.41
N SER A 187 -15.64 2.04 9.75
CA SER A 187 -16.28 3.32 9.47
C SER A 187 -15.51 4.10 8.39
N ASN A 188 -16.22 4.63 7.41
CA ASN A 188 -15.66 5.48 6.37
C ASN A 188 -15.59 6.94 6.86
N PRO A 189 -14.40 7.54 7.01
CA PRO A 189 -14.29 8.92 7.47
C PRO A 189 -14.57 9.97 6.38
N THR A 190 -14.83 9.56 5.13
CA THR A 190 -14.95 10.46 3.97
C THR A 190 -16.40 10.68 3.53
N PHE A 191 -16.59 11.69 2.68
CA PHE A 191 -17.88 11.99 2.03
C PHE A 191 -18.15 11.19 0.75
N VAL A 192 -17.23 10.29 0.36
CA VAL A 192 -17.34 9.44 -0.84
C VAL A 192 -17.44 7.99 -0.38
N PRO A 193 -18.30 7.14 -0.97
CA PRO A 193 -18.37 5.74 -0.59
C PRO A 193 -17.02 5.04 -0.81
N MET A 194 -16.62 4.18 0.12
CA MET A 194 -15.49 3.27 -0.07
C MET A 194 -16.02 1.94 -0.60
N THR A 195 -15.53 1.48 -1.74
CA THR A 195 -15.98 0.24 -2.37
C THR A 195 -14.89 -0.81 -2.43
N ASP A 196 -15.30 -2.08 -2.47
CA ASP A 196 -14.42 -3.24 -2.62
C ASP A 196 -13.24 -3.28 -1.63
N ILE A 197 -13.53 -2.92 -0.38
CA ILE A 197 -12.54 -2.96 0.69
C ILE A 197 -12.39 -4.40 1.18
N ILE A 198 -11.22 -4.97 0.94
CA ILE A 198 -10.84 -6.23 1.57
C ILE A 198 -10.34 -5.90 2.98
N ALA A 199 -10.88 -6.59 3.99
CA ALA A 199 -10.37 -6.54 5.35
C ALA A 199 -9.81 -7.92 5.73
N VAL A 200 -8.67 -7.92 6.42
CA VAL A 200 -8.03 -9.12 6.98
C VAL A 200 -8.18 -9.06 8.50
N GLY A 201 -8.75 -10.11 9.08
CA GLY A 201 -8.85 -10.30 10.52
C GLY A 201 -7.83 -11.34 10.98
N VAL A 202 -7.02 -10.99 11.97
CA VAL A 202 -5.97 -11.83 12.55
C VAL A 202 -6.22 -11.97 14.04
N VAL A 203 -6.15 -13.21 14.52
CA VAL A 203 -6.38 -13.57 15.91
C VAL A 203 -5.06 -14.04 16.51
N TYR A 204 -4.74 -13.53 17.69
CA TYR A 204 -3.51 -13.79 18.41
C TYR A 204 -3.79 -14.47 19.76
N ASP A 205 -2.88 -15.33 20.19
CA ASP A 205 -2.86 -15.86 21.56
C ASP A 205 -2.26 -14.86 22.56
N ALA A 206 -2.20 -15.26 23.84
CA ALA A 206 -1.66 -14.42 24.92
C ALA A 206 -0.14 -14.15 24.79
N SER A 207 0.58 -14.89 23.94
CA SER A 207 2.01 -14.72 23.66
C SER A 207 2.26 -13.96 22.35
N ASP A 208 1.22 -13.36 21.78
CA ASP A 208 1.24 -12.63 20.51
C ASP A 208 1.58 -13.48 19.28
N ASN A 209 1.33 -14.79 19.33
CA ASN A 209 1.40 -15.64 18.16
C ASN A 209 0.08 -15.60 17.39
N VAL A 210 0.17 -15.48 16.06
CA VAL A 210 -1.01 -15.62 15.20
C VAL A 210 -1.56 -17.05 15.27
N ILE A 211 -2.82 -17.21 15.65
CA ILE A 211 -3.47 -18.53 15.74
C ILE A 211 -4.53 -18.75 14.66
N ALA A 212 -5.10 -17.67 14.13
CA ALA A 212 -6.06 -17.73 13.03
C ALA A 212 -6.02 -16.44 12.21
N ALA A 213 -6.36 -16.55 10.93
CA ALA A 213 -6.58 -15.42 10.06
C ALA A 213 -7.74 -15.73 9.10
N SER A 214 -8.43 -14.69 8.66
CA SER A 214 -9.50 -14.76 7.67
C SER A 214 -9.61 -13.41 6.97
N GLN A 215 -10.26 -13.37 5.81
CA GLN A 215 -10.53 -12.12 5.10
C GLN A 215 -11.99 -12.03 4.69
N THR A 216 -12.46 -10.81 4.51
CA THR A 216 -13.80 -10.52 4.01
C THR A 216 -13.78 -9.34 3.05
N LEU A 217 -14.71 -9.33 2.11
CA LEU A 217 -14.88 -8.26 1.13
C LEU A 217 -16.09 -7.40 1.51
N LEU A 218 -15.84 -6.13 1.81
CA LEU A 218 -16.85 -5.13 2.03
C LEU A 218 -17.12 -4.40 0.72
N LYS A 219 -18.24 -4.73 0.08
CA LYS A 219 -18.62 -4.14 -1.22
C LYS A 219 -18.74 -2.62 -1.16
N THR A 220 -19.32 -2.09 -0.08
CA THR A 220 -19.51 -0.64 0.08
C THR A 220 -19.57 -0.27 1.56
N ILE A 221 -18.84 0.77 1.93
CA ILE A 221 -18.98 1.47 3.21
C ILE A 221 -19.50 2.88 2.89
N PRO A 222 -20.73 3.23 3.33
CA PRO A 222 -21.37 4.49 2.96
C PRO A 222 -20.56 5.71 3.45
N PRO A 223 -20.69 6.88 2.79
CA PRO A 223 -20.08 8.13 3.24
C PRO A 223 -20.37 8.40 4.71
N GLN A 224 -19.33 8.71 5.50
CA GLN A 224 -19.44 8.96 6.95
C GLN A 224 -20.19 7.89 7.76
N GLY A 225 -20.39 6.71 7.17
CA GLY A 225 -21.14 5.62 7.77
C GLY A 225 -20.25 4.44 8.15
N SER A 226 -20.88 3.39 8.67
CA SER A 226 -20.18 2.21 9.19
C SER A 226 -20.82 0.91 8.71
N VAL A 227 -20.00 -0.11 8.55
CA VAL A 227 -20.40 -1.48 8.21
C VAL A 227 -19.71 -2.46 9.14
N THR A 228 -20.39 -3.56 9.45
CA THR A 228 -19.79 -4.65 10.24
C THR A 228 -19.10 -5.64 9.31
N ALA A 229 -17.78 -5.76 9.44
CA ALA A 229 -17.01 -6.86 8.87
C ALA A 229 -17.18 -8.10 9.73
N THR A 230 -17.41 -9.25 9.10
CA THR A 230 -17.53 -10.55 9.75
C THR A 230 -16.51 -11.51 9.16
N PHE A 231 -15.78 -12.18 10.04
CA PHE A 231 -14.76 -13.17 9.75
C PHE A 231 -15.18 -14.48 10.40
N THR A 232 -15.12 -15.59 9.65
CA THR A 232 -15.59 -16.89 10.12
C THR A 232 -14.53 -17.96 9.96
N TRP A 233 -14.54 -18.92 10.88
CA TRP A 233 -13.72 -20.12 10.83
C TRP A 233 -14.62 -21.35 10.98
N GLY A 234 -14.33 -22.39 10.19
CA GLY A 234 -15.09 -23.64 10.22
C GLY A 234 -14.61 -24.63 11.28
N GLN A 235 -13.66 -24.25 12.12
CA GLN A 235 -13.03 -25.06 13.16
C GLN A 235 -12.75 -24.18 14.39
N PRO A 236 -12.68 -24.75 15.61
CA PRO A 236 -12.29 -24.03 16.82
C PRO A 236 -10.87 -23.45 16.69
N PHE A 237 -10.59 -22.38 17.44
CA PHE A 237 -9.23 -21.91 17.59
C PHE A 237 -8.39 -22.93 18.36
N GLY A 238 -7.17 -23.20 17.90
CA GLY A 238 -6.27 -24.15 18.57
C GLY A 238 -5.78 -23.67 19.94
N LEU A 239 -5.87 -22.37 20.22
CA LEU A 239 -5.53 -21.74 21.49
C LEU A 239 -6.56 -20.64 21.81
N PRO A 240 -6.71 -20.24 23.09
CA PRO A 240 -7.60 -19.14 23.46
C PRO A 240 -7.19 -17.82 22.80
N PRO A 241 -8.13 -17.08 22.19
CA PRO A 241 -7.85 -15.78 21.61
C PRO A 241 -7.62 -14.72 22.71
N ALA A 242 -6.56 -13.93 22.58
CA ALA A 242 -6.23 -12.85 23.52
C ALA A 242 -6.24 -11.46 22.87
N ARG A 243 -5.87 -11.37 21.58
CA ARG A 243 -5.87 -10.11 20.83
C ARG A 243 -6.40 -10.33 19.42
N ILE A 244 -7.15 -9.35 18.92
CA ILE A 244 -7.69 -9.36 17.57
C ILE A 244 -7.20 -8.11 16.87
N GLU A 245 -6.68 -8.29 15.67
CA GLU A 245 -6.30 -7.20 14.79
C GLU A 245 -7.12 -7.31 13.50
N VAL A 246 -7.73 -6.21 13.08
CA VAL A 246 -8.42 -6.13 11.80
C VAL A 246 -7.80 -5.01 10.99
N MET A 247 -7.37 -5.34 9.77
CA MET A 247 -6.68 -4.42 8.87
C MET A 247 -7.41 -4.36 7.53
N PRO A 248 -7.95 -3.20 7.12
CA PRO A 248 -8.35 -3.00 5.74
C PRO A 248 -7.11 -2.95 4.84
N LEU A 249 -7.13 -3.71 3.74
CA LEU A 249 -6.10 -3.63 2.72
C LEU A 249 -6.20 -2.28 2.03
N LEU A 250 -5.04 -1.64 1.92
CA LEU A 250 -4.91 -0.36 1.26
C LEU A 250 -4.66 -0.60 -0.22
N VAL A 251 -5.40 0.12 -1.07
CA VAL A 251 -5.06 0.28 -2.48
C VAL A 251 -4.48 1.68 -2.65
N LEU A 252 -3.24 1.77 -3.15
CA LEU A 252 -2.62 3.07 -3.38
C LEU A 252 -3.37 3.77 -4.53
N PRO A 253 -3.66 5.08 -4.42
CA PRO A 253 -4.30 5.81 -5.51
C PRO A 253 -3.42 5.74 -6.76
N SER A 254 -4.07 5.72 -7.93
CA SER A 254 -3.42 5.76 -9.26
C SER A 254 -2.76 7.11 -9.52
#